data_AF-A0A9X1DFZ3-F1
#
_entry.id   AF-A0A9X1DFZ3-F1
#
_cell.length_a   1.000
_cell.length_b   1.000
_cell.length_c   1.000
_cell.angle_alpha   90.00
_cell.angle_beta   90.00
_cell.angle_gamma   90.00
#
_symmetry.space_group_name_H-M   'P 1'
#
loop_
_entity.id
_entity.type
_entity.pdbx_description
1 polymer ?
#
loop_
_entity_poly.entity_id
_entity_poly.type
_entity_poly.pdbx_seq_one_letter_code
_entity_poly.pdbx_strand_id
1 'polypeptide(L)' 'MTPQPLQEADGTPFLKGAFDEIDAKWGSVDAYLEKEVGVTKVDLARLKALYLE' A
#
# COMPACT_ATOMS: atom_id res chain seq x y z
N MET A 1 -26.52 -11.92 -2.01
CA MET A 1 -25.93 -10.68 -1.48
C MET A 1 -25.26 -9.95 -2.63
N THR A 2 -25.56 -8.68 -2.83
CA THR A 2 -24.87 -7.87 -3.84
C THR A 2 -23.57 -7.35 -3.20
N PRO A 3 -22.40 -7.52 -3.84
CA PRO A 3 -21.14 -7.00 -3.30
C PRO A 3 -21.22 -5.47 -3.19
N GLN A 4 -20.78 -4.94 -2.06
CA GLN A 4 -20.69 -3.49 -1.87
C GLN A 4 -19.39 -2.95 -2.47
N PRO A 5 -19.42 -1.78 -3.12
CA PRO A 5 -18.22 -1.09 -3.57
C PRO A 5 -17.23 -0.83 -2.42
N LEU A 6 -15.93 -0.95 -2.68
CA LEU A 6 -14.87 -0.67 -1.70
C LEU A 6 -14.54 0.84 -1.63
N GLN A 7 -15.56 1.65 -1.40
CA GLN A 7 -15.50 3.10 -1.37
C GLN A 7 -16.59 3.68 -0.46
N GLU A 8 -16.33 4.89 0.04
CA GLU A 8 -17.27 5.69 0.81
C GLU A 8 -18.50 6.10 -0.02
N ALA A 9 -19.52 6.63 0.65
CA ALA A 9 -20.74 7.11 -0.01
C ALA A 9 -20.48 8.21 -1.06
N ASP A 10 -19.39 8.96 -0.92
CA ASP A 10 -18.97 10.01 -1.86
C ASP A 10 -18.06 9.49 -2.99
N GLY A 11 -17.79 8.18 -3.03
CA GLY A 11 -16.91 7.54 -4.02
C GLY A 11 -15.43 7.53 -3.65
N THR A 12 -15.04 8.03 -2.47
CA THR A 12 -13.65 7.95 -2.01
C THR A 12 -13.23 6.50 -1.74
N PRO A 13 -12.17 5.96 -2.36
CA PRO A 13 -11.72 4.60 -2.08
C PRO A 13 -11.29 4.44 -0.62
N PHE A 14 -11.67 3.33 0.04
CA PHE A 14 -11.35 3.12 1.47
C PHE A 14 -9.85 3.17 1.79
N LEU A 15 -8.99 2.78 0.83
CA LEU A 15 -7.54 2.78 1.02
C LEU A 15 -6.89 4.15 0.81
N LYS A 16 -7.61 5.14 0.25
CA LYS A 16 -7.03 6.43 -0.13
C LYS A 16 -6.37 7.13 1.06
N GLY A 17 -7.06 7.22 2.19
CA GLY A 17 -6.53 7.88 3.39
C GLY A 17 -5.24 7.23 3.92
N ALA A 18 -5.14 5.91 3.86
CA ALA A 18 -3.92 5.19 4.26
C ALA A 18 -2.75 5.50 3.32
N PHE A 19 -2.97 5.53 2.00
CA PHE A 19 -1.92 5.90 1.04
C PHE A 19 -1.52 7.37 1.16
N ASP A 20 -2.48 8.28 1.37
CA ASP A 20 -2.20 9.70 1.59
C ASP A 20 -1.32 9.91 2.84
N GLU A 21 -1.61 9.18 3.93
CA GLU A 21 -0.80 9.24 5.15
C GLU A 21 0.59 8.65 4.96
N ILE A 22 0.70 7.53 4.23
CA ILE A 22 1.99 6.92 3.86
C ILE A 22 2.85 7.92 3.08
N ASP A 23 2.27 8.58 2.08
CA ASP A 23 2.97 9.58 1.28
C ASP A 23 3.39 10.78 2.12
N ALA A 24 2.49 11.32 2.95
CA ALA A 24 2.77 12.50 3.76
C ALA A 24 3.89 12.30 4.80
N LYS A 25 4.01 11.10 5.38
CA LYS A 25 4.97 10.82 6.47
C LYS A 25 6.25 10.12 6.01
N TRP A 26 6.20 9.32 4.95
CA TRP A 26 7.34 8.51 4.47
C TRP A 26 7.69 8.77 3.00
N GLY A 27 6.85 9.45 2.23
CA GLY A 27 7.09 9.82 0.83
C GLY A 27 6.95 8.69 -0.19
N SER A 28 6.84 7.43 0.25
CA SER A 28 6.52 6.29 -0.60
C SER A 28 6.15 5.06 0.23
N VAL A 29 5.44 4.12 -0.40
CA VAL A 29 5.15 2.80 0.19
C VAL A 29 6.45 2.03 0.46
N ASP A 30 7.42 2.06 -0.46
CA ASP A 30 8.71 1.38 -0.29
C ASP A 30 9.45 1.90 0.96
N ALA A 31 9.45 3.22 1.19
CA ALA A 31 10.06 3.83 2.38
C ALA A 31 9.32 3.49 3.68
N TYR A 32 7.99 3.43 3.64
CA TYR A 32 7.18 2.97 4.79
C TYR A 32 7.48 1.51 5.14
N LEU A 33 7.52 0.63 4.14
CA LEU A 33 7.82 -0.79 4.33
C LEU A 33 9.23 -1.00 4.90
N GLU A 34 10.22 -0.26 4.41
CA GLU A 34 11.59 -0.34 4.93
C GLU A 34 11.68 0.18 6.37
N LYS A 35 11.05 1.33 6.67
CA LYS A 35 11.20 2.00 7.97
C LYS A 35 10.33 1.40 9.09
N GLU A 36 9.08 1.08 8.82
CA GLU A 36 8.12 0.66 9.86
C GLU A 36 7.93 -0.86 9.92
N VAL A 37 8.02 -1.54 8.77
CA VAL A 37 7.79 -3.00 8.68
C VAL A 37 9.11 -3.78 8.65
N GLY A 38 10.23 -3.12 8.31
CA GLY A 38 11.55 -3.75 8.21
C GLY A 38 11.76 -4.57 6.94
N VAL A 39 10.94 -4.34 5.90
CA VAL A 39 11.10 -5.00 4.60
C VAL A 39 12.25 -4.33 3.86
N THR A 40 13.35 -5.06 3.69
CA THR A 40 14.52 -4.50 3.01
C THR A 40 14.30 -4.45 1.50
N LYS A 41 15.16 -3.71 0.79
CA LYS A 41 15.20 -3.71 -0.68
C LYS A 41 15.45 -5.10 -1.27
N VAL A 42 16.22 -5.94 -0.57
CA VAL A 42 16.49 -7.33 -0.99
C VAL A 42 15.21 -8.18 -0.87
N ASP A 43 14.46 -8.01 0.22
CA ASP A 43 13.17 -8.69 0.42
C ASP A 43 12.16 -8.24 -0.64
N LEU A 44 12.05 -6.93 -0.90
CA LEU A 44 11.14 -6.40 -1.90
C LEU A 44 11.48 -6.88 -3.32
N ALA A 45 12.77 -6.94 -3.68
CA ALA A 45 13.21 -7.50 -4.95
C ALA A 45 12.84 -9.00 -5.07
N ARG A 46 13.03 -9.78 -3.99
CA ARG A 46 12.63 -11.19 -3.94
C ARG A 46 11.11 -11.35 -4.09
N LEU A 47 10.31 -10.53 -3.41
CA LEU A 47 8.84 -10.56 -3.54
C LEU A 47 8.40 -10.25 -4.96
N LYS A 48 8.98 -9.21 -5.59
CA LYS A 48 8.68 -8.84 -6.98
C LYS A 48 8.99 -10.00 -7.95
N ALA A 49 10.13 -10.66 -7.78
CA ALA A 49 10.49 -11.83 -8.59
C ALA A 49 9.53 -13.03 -8.41
N LEU A 50 8.90 -13.17 -7.24
CA LEU A 50 7.98 -14.28 -6.98
C LEU A 50 6.54 -14.04 -7.47
N TYR A 51 6.11 -12.78 -7.54
CA TYR A 51 4.69 -12.44 -7.68
C TYR A 51 4.33 -11.60 -8.91
N LEU A 52 5.31 -11.17 -9.72
CA LEU A 52 5.08 -10.31 -10.88
C LEU A 52 5.46 -10.95 -12.23
N GLU A 53 5.57 -12.28 -12.28
CA GLU A 53 5.75 -13.08 -13.51
C GLU A 53 4.46 -13.80 -13.91
#